data_AF-A0A818TIC3-F1
#
_entry.id   AF-A0A818TIC3-F1
#
_cell.length_a   1.000
_cell.length_b   1.000
_cell.length_c   1.000
_cell.angle_alpha   90.00
_cell.angle_beta   90.00
_cell.angle_gamma   90.00
#
_symmetry.space_group_name_H-M   'P 1'
#
loop_
_entity.id
_entity.type
_entity.pdbx_description
1 polymer ?
#
loop_
_entity_poly.entity_id
_entity_poly.type
_entity_poly.pdbx_seq_one_letter_code
_entity_poly.pdbx_strand_id
1 'polypeptide(L)'
;MVPLKSPSIRCIVSARYRLGRFGNRMFTMATAYALARLHSCHLFFPLPMLEDIRSVFVFDLGPFLLSVSMFKSIWKNEYHPMKKITRDIICQYIPEITHPNGISEGSIFEVKGHWQSYLYFDQYRDDLRNRLFVARQPLLEKVSKLFINIYEQKFNFKPQFSLENHQSFKKQLVQSNWTTWIGIH
;
A
#
# COMPACT_ATOMS: atom_id res chain seq x y z
N MET A 1 -2.84 -28.01 29.06
CA MET A 1 -2.79 -27.23 27.81
C MET A 1 -2.74 -25.76 28.19
N VAL A 2 -1.62 -25.07 27.93
CA VAL A 2 -1.53 -23.63 28.14
C VAL A 2 -2.26 -22.97 26.96
N PRO A 3 -3.32 -22.16 27.18
CA PRO A 3 -3.91 -21.44 26.07
C PRO A 3 -2.85 -20.52 25.50
N LEU A 4 -2.54 -20.68 24.21
CA LEU A 4 -1.73 -19.73 23.46
C LEU A 4 -2.34 -18.34 23.69
N LYS A 5 -1.63 -17.48 24.43
CA LYS A 5 -1.99 -16.07 24.57
C LYS A 5 -2.15 -15.53 23.14
N SER A 6 -3.37 -15.19 22.77
CA SER A 6 -3.60 -14.47 21.52
C SER A 6 -2.72 -13.21 21.56
N PRO A 7 -2.09 -12.83 20.44
CA PRO A 7 -1.33 -11.60 20.39
C PRO A 7 -2.23 -10.45 20.86
N SER A 8 -1.73 -9.64 21.79
CA SER A 8 -2.45 -8.46 22.27
C SER A 8 -2.63 -7.51 21.10
N ILE A 9 -3.83 -7.50 20.52
CA ILE A 9 -4.17 -6.62 19.39
C ILE A 9 -4.76 -5.34 19.98
N ARG A 10 -3.93 -4.30 20.00
CA ARG A 10 -4.33 -2.96 20.45
C ARG A 10 -5.41 -2.36 19.55
N CYS A 11 -5.20 -2.38 18.25
CA CYS A 11 -6.08 -1.78 17.25
C CYS A 11 -5.87 -2.47 15.91
N ILE A 12 -6.85 -2.33 15.01
CA ILE A 12 -6.78 -2.84 13.65
C ILE A 12 -7.10 -1.70 12.68
N VAL A 13 -6.24 -1.47 11.70
CA VAL A 13 -6.57 -0.66 10.53
C VAL A 13 -7.00 -1.60 9.42
N SER A 14 -8.20 -1.39 8.88
CA SER A 14 -8.69 -2.14 7.72
C SER A 14 -8.93 -1.23 6.54
N ALA A 15 -8.72 -1.73 5.32
CA ALA A 15 -9.15 -1.02 4.12
C ALA A 15 -10.44 -1.62 3.60
N ARG A 16 -11.44 -0.78 3.33
CA ARG A 16 -12.65 -1.23 2.65
C ARG A 16 -12.36 -1.45 1.18
N TYR A 17 -12.58 -2.67 0.71
CA TYR A 17 -12.52 -2.94 -0.73
C TYR A 17 -13.65 -2.20 -1.44
N ARG A 18 -13.29 -1.35 -2.39
CA ARG A 18 -14.22 -0.64 -3.27
C ARG A 18 -13.80 -0.82 -4.72
N LEU A 19 -14.79 -1.00 -5.58
CA LEU A 19 -14.59 -0.96 -7.03
C LEU A 19 -14.14 0.46 -7.42
N GLY A 20 -13.05 0.55 -8.16
CA GLY A 20 -12.40 1.80 -8.56
C GLY A 20 -11.20 1.52 -9.47
N ARG A 21 -10.50 2.56 -9.92
CA ARG A 21 -9.27 2.38 -10.72
C ARG A 21 -8.17 1.72 -9.86
N PHE A 22 -7.27 0.99 -10.49
CA PHE A 22 -6.18 0.28 -9.80
C PHE A 22 -5.33 1.18 -8.90
N GLY A 23 -4.98 2.39 -9.38
CA GLY A 23 -4.24 3.38 -8.59
C GLY A 23 -4.97 3.79 -7.30
N ASN A 24 -6.30 3.94 -7.33
CA ASN A 24 -7.10 4.29 -6.16
C ASN A 24 -7.03 3.20 -5.08
N ARG A 25 -7.05 1.93 -5.50
CA ARG A 25 -6.85 0.79 -4.59
C ARG A 25 -5.46 0.80 -3.99
N MET A 26 -4.42 1.05 -4.80
CA MET A 26 -3.04 1.20 -4.30
C MET A 26 -2.94 2.29 -3.25
N PHE A 27 -3.48 3.48 -3.51
CA PHE A 27 -3.46 4.59 -2.55
C PHE A 27 -4.25 4.28 -1.26
N THR A 28 -5.37 3.55 -1.36
CA THR A 28 -6.14 3.10 -0.19
C THR A 28 -5.28 2.15 0.68
N MET A 29 -4.60 1.19 0.04
CA MET A 29 -3.70 0.27 0.73
C MET A 29 -2.50 0.99 1.37
N ALA A 30 -1.90 1.94 0.65
CA ALA A 30 -0.79 2.74 1.16
C ALA A 30 -1.20 3.53 2.41
N THR A 31 -2.39 4.14 2.38
CA THR A 31 -2.96 4.89 3.50
C THR A 31 -3.21 3.99 4.70
N ALA A 32 -3.86 2.83 4.49
CA ALA A 32 -4.13 1.89 5.56
C ALA A 32 -2.83 1.33 6.17
N TYR A 33 -1.84 1.01 5.34
CA TYR A 33 -0.52 0.57 5.78
C TYR A 33 0.16 1.61 6.65
N ALA A 34 0.21 2.86 6.18
CA ALA A 34 0.86 3.94 6.90
C ALA A 34 0.18 4.25 8.25
N LEU A 35 -1.15 4.28 8.28
CA LEU A 35 -1.91 4.42 9.53
C LEU A 35 -1.62 3.24 10.48
N ALA A 36 -1.60 2.01 9.98
CA ALA A 36 -1.28 0.86 10.82
C ALA A 36 0.11 0.98 11.45
N ARG A 37 1.11 1.42 10.67
CA ARG A 37 2.48 1.64 11.16
C ARG A 37 2.56 2.81 12.14
N LEU A 38 1.88 3.92 11.88
CA LEU A 38 1.89 5.11 12.72
C LEU A 38 1.31 4.84 14.12
N HIS A 39 0.26 4.04 14.21
CA HIS A 39 -0.43 3.75 15.46
C HIS A 39 -0.05 2.41 16.09
N SER A 40 0.92 1.69 15.52
CA SER A 40 1.29 0.33 15.91
C SER A 40 0.08 -0.61 15.95
N CYS A 41 -0.84 -0.45 14.99
CA CYS A 41 -2.00 -1.31 14.82
C CYS A 41 -1.66 -2.51 13.93
N HIS A 42 -2.45 -3.57 14.09
CA HIS A 42 -2.49 -4.63 13.09
C HIS A 42 -3.20 -4.12 11.83
N LEU A 43 -2.85 -4.71 10.68
CA LEU A 43 -3.41 -4.36 9.38
C LEU A 43 -4.31 -5.48 8.89
N PHE A 44 -5.42 -5.14 8.26
CA PHE A 44 -6.28 -6.10 7.57
C PHE A 44 -6.67 -5.62 6.18
N PHE A 45 -6.49 -6.50 5.19
CA PHE A 45 -6.98 -6.29 3.83
C PHE A 45 -7.94 -7.41 3.44
N PRO A 46 -9.10 -7.08 2.85
CA PRO A 46 -9.98 -8.07 2.25
C PRO A 46 -9.25 -8.87 1.16
N LEU A 47 -9.54 -10.17 1.07
CA LEU A 47 -8.89 -11.06 0.09
C LEU A 47 -9.01 -10.55 -1.37
N PRO A 48 -10.16 -10.07 -1.85
CA PRO A 48 -10.26 -9.52 -3.22
C PRO A 48 -9.30 -8.36 -3.48
N MET A 49 -9.05 -7.52 -2.47
CA MET A 49 -8.10 -6.41 -2.58
C MET A 49 -6.66 -6.93 -2.71
N LEU A 50 -6.30 -7.95 -1.93
CA LEU A 50 -4.98 -8.57 -1.98
C LEU A 50 -4.75 -9.27 -3.32
N GLU A 51 -5.74 -10.03 -3.81
CA GLU A 51 -5.65 -10.75 -5.08
C GLU A 51 -5.48 -9.80 -6.27
N ASP A 52 -6.30 -8.74 -6.34
CA ASP A 52 -6.21 -7.71 -7.37
C ASP A 52 -4.79 -7.17 -7.51
N ILE A 53 -4.16 -6.87 -6.37
CA ILE A 53 -2.88 -6.17 -6.37
C ILE A 53 -1.70 -7.16 -6.47
N ARG A 54 -1.87 -8.40 -5.98
CA ARG A 54 -0.86 -9.49 -6.08
C ARG A 54 -0.60 -9.93 -7.51
N SER A 55 -1.53 -9.66 -8.41
CA SER A 55 -1.33 -9.86 -9.85
C SER A 55 -0.23 -8.96 -10.43
N VAL A 56 0.04 -7.80 -9.81
CA VAL A 56 1.00 -6.81 -10.28
C VAL A 56 2.23 -6.72 -9.38
N PHE A 57 2.04 -6.76 -8.07
CA PHE A 57 3.10 -6.54 -7.08
C PHE A 57 3.36 -7.77 -6.22
N VAL A 58 4.60 -7.87 -5.75
CA VAL A 58 5.03 -8.73 -4.65
C VAL A 58 4.89 -7.93 -3.36
N PHE A 59 4.31 -8.56 -2.34
CA PHE A 59 4.00 -7.93 -1.07
C PHE A 59 4.74 -8.61 0.07
N ASP A 60 5.49 -7.82 0.83
CA ASP A 60 5.89 -8.15 2.19
C ASP A 60 5.22 -7.17 3.16
N LEU A 61 4.11 -7.62 3.73
CA LEU A 61 3.33 -6.86 4.72
C LEU A 61 3.78 -7.12 6.16
N GLY A 62 4.84 -7.92 6.35
CA GLY A 62 5.37 -8.25 7.68
C GLY A 62 4.37 -8.98 8.59
N PRO A 63 4.71 -9.11 9.89
CA PRO A 63 3.94 -9.92 10.84
C PRO A 63 2.65 -9.24 11.34
N PHE A 64 2.44 -7.96 11.03
CA PHE A 64 1.28 -7.21 11.54
C PHE A 64 0.04 -7.32 10.65
N LEU A 65 0.13 -7.98 9.49
CA LEU A 65 -1.03 -8.32 8.67
C LEU A 65 -1.81 -9.48 9.29
N LEU A 66 -3.09 -9.26 9.58
CA LEU A 66 -4.00 -10.29 10.05
C LEU A 66 -4.48 -11.18 8.91
N SER A 67 -4.54 -12.48 9.17
CA SER A 67 -5.25 -13.41 8.31
C SER A 67 -6.76 -13.15 8.36
N VAL A 68 -7.48 -13.61 7.34
CA VAL A 68 -8.95 -13.53 7.31
C VAL A 68 -9.58 -14.26 8.49
N SER A 69 -9.03 -15.40 8.91
CA SER A 69 -9.53 -16.15 10.06
C SER A 69 -9.31 -15.40 11.37
N MET A 70 -8.13 -14.81 11.58
CA MET A 70 -7.84 -13.99 12.75
C MET A 70 -8.77 -12.77 12.82
N PHE A 71 -8.89 -12.01 11.73
CA PHE A 71 -9.77 -10.85 11.67
C PHE A 71 -11.22 -11.20 11.98
N LYS A 72 -11.76 -12.29 11.39
CA LYS A 72 -13.12 -12.76 11.67
C LYS A 72 -13.31 -13.19 13.13
N SER A 73 -12.31 -13.84 13.72
CA SER A 73 -12.35 -14.24 15.14
C SER A 73 -12.45 -13.02 16.06
N ILE A 74 -11.63 -12.00 15.81
CA ILE A 74 -11.64 -10.75 16.59
C ILE A 74 -12.96 -10.00 16.39
N TRP A 75 -13.41 -9.87 15.15
CA TRP A 75 -14.65 -9.18 14.81
C TRP A 75 -15.89 -9.79 15.48
N LYS A 76 -15.90 -11.13 15.63
CA LYS A 76 -17.01 -11.88 16.25
C LYS A 76 -16.83 -12.13 17.74
N ASN A 77 -15.76 -11.62 18.36
CA ASN A 77 -15.51 -11.86 19.77
C ASN A 77 -16.47 -11.03 20.64
N GLU A 78 -17.50 -11.68 21.17
CA GLU A 78 -18.51 -11.05 22.02
C GLU A 78 -17.97 -10.65 23.40
N TYR A 79 -16.89 -11.28 23.87
CA TYR A 79 -16.29 -11.01 25.18
C TYR A 79 -15.39 -9.77 25.19
N HIS A 80 -14.80 -9.43 24.04
CA HIS A 80 -13.93 -8.25 23.88
C HIS A 80 -14.27 -7.54 22.56
N PRO A 81 -15.49 -6.96 22.45
CA PRO A 81 -15.94 -6.38 21.20
C PRO A 81 -15.10 -5.15 20.85
N MET A 82 -14.42 -5.19 19.70
CA MET A 82 -13.75 -4.00 19.19
C MET A 82 -14.75 -3.03 18.57
N LYS A 83 -14.61 -1.73 18.89
CA LYS A 83 -15.44 -0.69 18.30
C LYS A 83 -15.04 -0.44 16.85
N LYS A 84 -15.99 -0.64 15.92
CA LYS A 84 -15.77 -0.24 14.52
C LYS A 84 -15.88 1.27 14.37
N ILE A 85 -14.88 1.87 13.75
CA ILE A 85 -14.85 3.27 13.35
C ILE A 85 -14.61 3.30 11.85
N THR A 86 -15.59 3.73 11.06
CA THR A 86 -15.40 3.94 9.63
C THR A 86 -15.14 5.42 9.38
N ARG A 87 -14.07 5.74 8.66
CA ARG A 87 -13.78 7.12 8.24
C ARG A 87 -13.63 7.19 6.72
N ASP A 88 -14.33 8.16 6.15
CA ASP A 88 -14.20 8.50 4.74
C ASP A 88 -12.99 9.42 4.57
N ILE A 89 -11.89 8.87 4.08
CA ILE A 89 -10.64 9.61 3.85
C ILE A 89 -10.54 9.95 2.36
N ILE A 90 -11.49 10.76 1.88
CA ILE A 90 -11.60 11.10 0.45
C ILE A 90 -11.14 12.55 0.29
N CYS A 91 -9.97 12.75 -0.33
CA CYS A 91 -9.46 14.07 -0.72
C CYS A 91 -9.34 15.09 0.43
N GLN A 92 -9.22 14.62 1.67
CA GLN A 92 -9.15 15.47 2.85
C GLN A 92 -8.05 14.98 3.78
N TYR A 93 -7.24 15.94 4.24
CA TYR A 93 -6.36 15.72 5.38
C TYR A 93 -7.18 15.70 6.66
N ILE A 94 -6.98 14.67 7.47
CA ILE A 94 -7.67 14.47 8.74
C ILE A 94 -6.58 14.46 9.82
N PRO A 95 -6.24 15.62 10.43
CA PRO A 95 -5.12 15.72 11.36
C PRO A 95 -5.24 14.73 12.54
N GLU A 96 -6.45 14.48 13.00
CA GLU A 96 -6.77 13.65 14.17
C GLU A 96 -6.23 12.22 14.05
N ILE A 97 -6.18 11.67 12.84
CA ILE A 97 -5.70 10.31 12.56
C ILE A 97 -4.23 10.30 12.11
N THR A 98 -3.58 11.45 12.03
CA THR A 98 -2.16 11.56 11.66
C THR A 98 -1.25 11.89 12.85
N HIS A 99 -1.83 12.14 14.02
CA HIS A 99 -1.10 12.23 15.28
C HIS A 99 -0.91 10.85 15.92
N PRO A 100 0.21 10.61 16.63
CA PRO A 100 0.37 9.38 17.41
C PRO A 100 -0.85 9.12 18.29
N ASN A 101 -1.28 7.85 18.36
CA ASN A 101 -2.47 7.44 19.13
C ASN A 101 -3.83 8.03 18.68
N GLY A 102 -3.91 8.65 17.50
CA GLY A 102 -5.18 9.10 16.91
C GLY A 102 -6.21 7.99 16.65
N ILE A 103 -5.77 6.73 16.54
CA ILE A 103 -6.63 5.55 16.53
C ILE A 103 -6.66 4.93 17.92
N SER A 104 -7.86 4.87 18.51
CA SER A 104 -8.08 4.37 19.87
C SER A 104 -7.78 2.87 20.01
N GLU A 105 -7.34 2.46 21.19
CA GLU A 105 -7.26 1.04 21.55
C GLU A 105 -8.64 0.37 21.55
N GLY A 106 -8.66 -0.93 21.25
CA GLY A 106 -9.89 -1.71 21.11
C GLY A 106 -10.73 -1.30 19.90
N SER A 107 -10.13 -0.68 18.87
CA SER A 107 -10.86 -0.22 17.69
C SER A 107 -10.45 -0.92 16.39
N ILE A 108 -11.43 -1.02 15.49
CA ILE A 108 -11.24 -1.40 14.09
C ILE A 108 -11.51 -0.16 13.26
N PHE A 109 -10.44 0.47 12.81
CA PHE A 109 -10.47 1.68 11.99
C PHE A 109 -10.51 1.32 10.50
N GLU A 110 -11.68 1.46 9.89
CA GLU A 110 -11.90 1.15 8.47
C GLU A 110 -11.70 2.39 7.61
N VAL A 111 -10.67 2.36 6.76
CA VAL A 111 -10.34 3.38 5.76
C VAL A 111 -11.25 3.23 4.55
N LYS A 112 -11.95 4.33 4.20
CA LYS A 112 -12.77 4.44 3.00
C LYS A 112 -12.35 5.66 2.17
N GLY A 113 -11.35 5.51 1.29
CA GLY A 113 -10.81 6.61 0.48
C GLY A 113 -9.30 6.60 0.41
N HIS A 114 -8.70 7.53 -0.35
CA HIS A 114 -7.29 7.40 -0.76
C HIS A 114 -6.55 8.65 -1.29
N TRP A 115 -7.18 9.82 -1.43
CA TRP A 115 -6.53 10.94 -2.13
C TRP A 115 -5.85 11.90 -1.15
N GLN A 116 -4.58 12.24 -1.44
CA GLN A 116 -3.63 13.10 -0.68
C GLN A 116 -3.11 12.58 0.67
N SER A 117 -3.71 11.57 1.27
CA SER A 117 -3.23 10.98 2.54
C SER A 117 -1.78 10.46 2.45
N TYR A 118 -1.38 9.87 1.33
CA TYR A 118 -0.05 9.25 1.18
C TYR A 118 1.11 10.25 1.34
N LEU A 119 0.93 11.52 0.97
CA LEU A 119 1.95 12.56 1.11
C LEU A 119 2.24 12.87 2.59
N TYR A 120 1.24 12.78 3.46
CA TYR A 120 1.41 12.92 4.91
C TYR A 120 2.13 11.74 5.55
N PHE A 121 2.34 10.67 4.76
CA PHE A 121 3.00 9.44 5.18
C PHE A 121 4.33 9.25 4.44
N ASP A 122 4.96 10.35 4.00
CA ASP A 122 6.24 10.31 3.26
C ASP A 122 7.35 9.58 4.04
N GLN A 123 7.32 9.61 5.38
CA GLN A 123 8.23 8.83 6.21
C GLN A 123 8.15 7.30 5.98
N TYR A 124 7.05 6.80 5.41
CA TYR A 124 6.87 5.39 5.04
C TYR A 124 7.07 5.14 3.54
N ARG A 125 7.51 6.14 2.77
CA ARG A 125 7.68 6.06 1.31
C ARG A 125 8.57 4.90 0.89
N ASP A 126 9.68 4.67 1.58
CA ASP A 126 10.60 3.60 1.25
C ASP A 126 10.01 2.23 1.58
N ASP A 127 9.32 2.09 2.70
CA ASP A 127 8.57 0.86 3.03
C ASP A 127 7.51 0.56 1.96
N LEU A 128 6.74 1.57 1.55
CA LEU A 128 5.72 1.43 0.50
C LEU A 128 6.32 1.03 -0.85
N ARG A 129 7.47 1.60 -1.23
CA ARG A 129 8.12 1.30 -2.51
C ARG A 129 8.85 -0.02 -2.53
N ASN A 130 9.53 -0.35 -1.45
CA ASN A 130 10.49 -1.46 -1.40
C ASN A 130 9.88 -2.73 -0.79
N ARG A 131 8.71 -2.65 -0.15
CA ARG A 131 8.03 -3.81 0.45
C ARG A 131 6.60 -4.02 -0.03
N LEU A 132 5.87 -2.93 -0.26
CA LEU A 132 4.44 -3.00 -0.60
C LEU A 132 4.17 -3.03 -2.11
N PHE A 133 4.81 -2.15 -2.88
CA PHE A 133 4.58 -2.01 -4.32
C PHE A 133 5.81 -2.38 -5.13
N VAL A 134 6.40 -3.53 -4.81
CA VAL A 134 7.49 -4.11 -5.61
C VAL A 134 6.87 -4.82 -6.81
N ALA A 135 6.98 -4.23 -7.99
CA ALA A 135 6.37 -4.81 -9.19
C ALA A 135 7.04 -6.14 -9.55
N ARG A 136 6.25 -7.08 -10.07
CA ARG A 136 6.77 -8.38 -10.51
C ARG A 136 7.69 -8.21 -11.71
N GLN A 137 8.80 -8.95 -11.71
CA GLN A 137 9.84 -8.87 -12.72
C GLN A 137 9.33 -8.98 -14.18
N PRO A 138 8.43 -9.92 -14.54
CA PRO A 138 7.94 -10.01 -15.92
C PRO A 138 7.13 -8.78 -16.37
N LEU A 139 6.40 -8.15 -15.46
CA LEU A 139 5.68 -6.91 -15.74
C LEU A 139 6.65 -5.75 -15.91
N LEU A 140 7.69 -5.68 -15.07
CA LEU A 140 8.73 -4.66 -15.19
C LEU A 140 9.45 -4.75 -16.53
N GLU A 141 9.86 -5.95 -16.94
CA GLU A 141 10.49 -6.16 -18.25
C GLU A 141 9.58 -5.74 -19.40
N LYS A 142 8.28 -6.10 -19.34
CA LYS A 142 7.30 -5.73 -20.36
C LYS A 142 7.14 -4.21 -20.46
N VAL A 143 7.00 -3.52 -19.32
CA VAL A 143 6.87 -2.06 -19.26
C VAL A 143 8.16 -1.39 -19.77
N SER A 144 9.31 -1.83 -19.31
CA SER A 144 10.60 -1.28 -19.74
C SER A 144 10.82 -1.47 -21.25
N LYS A 145 10.51 -2.65 -21.80
CA LYS A 145 10.53 -2.89 -23.27
C LYS A 145 9.60 -1.95 -24.03
N LEU A 146 8.38 -1.71 -23.54
CA LEU A 146 7.46 -0.76 -24.16
C LEU A 146 8.07 0.64 -24.23
N PHE A 147 8.67 1.11 -23.14
CA PHE A 147 9.34 2.40 -23.14
C PHE A 147 10.53 2.44 -24.11
N ILE A 148 11.41 1.43 -24.09
CA ILE A 148 12.53 1.35 -25.04
C ILE A 148 12.04 1.45 -26.49
N ASN A 149 10.99 0.69 -26.85
CA ASN A 149 10.42 0.73 -28.19
C ASN A 149 9.89 2.13 -28.54
N ILE A 150 9.20 2.81 -27.62
CA ILE A 150 8.76 4.19 -27.82
C ILE A 150 9.95 5.11 -28.06
N TYR A 151 11.06 4.93 -27.31
CA TYR A 151 12.24 5.77 -27.49
C TYR A 151 12.91 5.55 -28.84
N GLU A 152 13.08 4.29 -29.25
CA GLU A 152 13.68 3.93 -30.53
C GLU A 152 12.83 4.46 -31.69
N GLN A 153 11.50 4.31 -31.61
CA GLN A 153 10.58 4.75 -32.66
C GLN A 153 10.41 6.27 -32.74
N LYS A 154 10.31 6.98 -31.60
CA LYS A 154 9.97 8.41 -31.59
C LYS A 154 11.19 9.33 -31.61
N PHE A 155 12.30 8.89 -31.03
CA PHE A 155 13.47 9.73 -30.85
C PHE A 155 14.70 9.20 -31.60
N ASN A 156 14.55 8.13 -32.38
CA ASN A 156 15.64 7.44 -33.09
C ASN A 156 16.83 7.13 -32.14
N PHE A 157 16.50 6.82 -30.89
CA PHE A 157 17.44 6.61 -29.82
C PHE A 157 17.20 5.23 -29.20
N LYS A 158 18.21 4.37 -29.25
CA LYS A 158 18.15 3.04 -28.65
C LYS A 158 18.85 3.04 -27.30
N PRO A 159 18.11 3.18 -26.20
CA PRO A 159 18.75 3.17 -24.90
C PRO A 159 19.29 1.79 -24.52
N GLN A 160 20.49 1.76 -23.96
CA GLN A 160 21.08 0.58 -23.34
C GLN A 160 20.69 0.50 -21.85
N PHE A 161 19.40 0.47 -21.56
CA PHE A 161 18.94 0.43 -20.17
C PHE A 161 18.84 -1.01 -19.65
N SER A 162 19.16 -1.19 -18.37
CA SER A 162 18.89 -2.46 -17.68
C SER A 162 17.38 -2.60 -17.42
N LEU A 163 16.83 -3.76 -17.78
CA LEU A 163 15.42 -4.11 -17.56
C LEU A 163 15.16 -4.69 -16.16
N GLU A 164 16.21 -4.89 -15.37
CA GLU A 164 16.16 -5.68 -14.12
C GLU A 164 15.43 -4.96 -12.98
N ASN A 165 15.41 -3.62 -13.00
CA ASN A 165 14.77 -2.84 -11.94
C ASN A 165 14.17 -1.56 -12.50
N HIS A 166 12.88 -1.35 -12.30
CA HIS A 166 12.18 -0.14 -12.74
C HIS A 166 12.76 1.16 -12.15
N GLN A 167 13.22 1.16 -10.90
CA GLN A 167 13.91 2.32 -10.34
C GLN A 167 15.27 2.55 -11.02
N SER A 168 16.00 1.49 -11.38
CA SER A 168 17.25 1.62 -12.11
C SER A 168 17.01 2.19 -13.51
N PHE A 169 16.05 1.61 -14.24
CA PHE A 169 15.57 2.10 -15.53
C PHE A 169 15.13 3.57 -15.46
N LYS A 170 14.34 3.93 -14.45
CA LYS A 170 13.91 5.31 -14.21
C LYS A 170 15.08 6.25 -13.93
N LYS A 171 16.05 5.85 -13.11
CA LYS A 171 17.25 6.66 -12.83
C LYS A 171 18.05 6.89 -14.11
N GLN A 172 18.25 5.85 -14.91
CA GLN A 172 18.97 5.93 -16.19
C GLN A 172 18.25 6.85 -17.19
N LEU A 173 16.91 6.82 -17.23
CA LEU A 173 16.09 7.74 -18.03
C LEU A 173 16.21 9.21 -17.58
N VAL A 174 16.24 9.48 -16.28
CA VAL A 174 16.39 10.85 -15.77
C VAL A 174 17.82 11.35 -16.01
N GLN A 175 18.82 10.50 -15.80
CA GLN A 175 20.24 10.82 -16.00
C GLN A 175 20.59 11.04 -17.46
N SER A 176 19.83 10.48 -18.41
CA SER A 176 20.11 10.71 -19.82
C SER A 176 19.82 12.16 -20.25
N ASN A 177 19.28 13.05 -19.38
CA ASN A 177 18.90 14.44 -19.66
C ASN A 177 17.80 14.61 -20.72
N TRP A 178 17.19 13.53 -21.20
CA TRP A 178 16.26 13.57 -22.34
C TRP A 178 14.80 13.50 -21.90
N THR A 179 14.53 13.29 -20.60
CA THR A 179 13.16 13.21 -20.10
C THR A 179 13.03 13.72 -18.66
N THR A 180 12.20 14.75 -18.48
CA THR A 180 11.58 15.06 -17.19
C THR A 180 10.55 13.98 -16.90
N TRP A 181 10.88 13.01 -16.05
CA TRP A 181 9.87 12.06 -15.58
C TRP A 181 8.86 12.82 -14.72
N ILE A 182 7.69 13.11 -15.28
CA ILE A 182 6.54 13.59 -14.52
C ILE A 182 6.05 12.39 -13.71
N GLY A 183 6.58 12.25 -12.49
CA GLY A 183 5.97 11.40 -11.49
C GLY A 183 4.56 11.92 -11.29
N ILE A 184 3.54 11.12 -11.61
CA ILE A 184 2.20 11.39 -11.12
C ILE A 184 2.31 11.26 -9.60
N HIS A 185 2.40 12.42 -8.96
CA HIS A 185 2.21 12.64 -7.54
C HIS A 185 0.70 12.68 -7.26
#